data_AF-A0A7C2RBU9-F1
#
_entry.id   AF-A0A7C2RBU9-F1
#
_cell.length_a   1.000
_cell.length_b   1.000
_cell.length_c   1.000
_cell.angle_alpha   90.00
_cell.angle_beta   90.00
_cell.angle_gamma   90.00
#
_symmetry.space_group_name_H-M   'P 1'
#
loop_
_entity.id
_entity.type
_entity.pdbx_description
1 polymer ?
#
loop_
_entity_poly.entity_id
_entity_poly.type
_entity_poly.pdbx_seq_one_letter_code
_entity_poly.pdbx_strand_id
1 'polypeptide(L)' 'MTLVVSSPEDTILAKLRWAKLSGGSEKQFRDALRVYEVQHPNLDLVYLQQWALQLSVSYLWARLRNEAQIV' A
#
# COMPACT_ATOMS: atom_id res chain seq x y z
N MET A 1 -27.39 -2.42 5.38
CA MET A 1 -26.26 -2.87 4.54
C MET A 1 -25.00 -2.16 5.00
N THR A 2 -24.03 -2.86 5.59
CA THR A 2 -22.70 -2.28 5.81
C THR A 2 -21.96 -2.30 4.47
N LEU A 3 -21.71 -1.12 3.91
CA LEU A 3 -20.74 -0.97 2.81
C LEU A 3 -19.39 -1.43 3.35
N VAL A 4 -18.89 -2.58 2.86
CA VAL A 4 -17.54 -3.04 3.15
C VAL A 4 -16.60 -2.15 2.34
N VAL A 5 -16.34 -0.96 2.83
CA VAL A 5 -15.32 -0.08 2.26
C VAL A 5 -14.00 -0.78 2.54
N SER A 6 -13.28 -1.17 1.49
CA SER A 6 -11.92 -1.71 1.64
C SER A 6 -11.11 -0.72 2.46
N SER A 7 -10.48 -1.20 3.53
CA SER A 7 -9.68 -0.35 4.40
C SER A 7 -8.59 0.34 3.55
N PRO A 8 -8.16 1.56 3.93
CA PRO A 8 -7.07 2.22 3.22
C PRO A 8 -5.81 1.34 3.13
N GLU A 9 -5.58 0.46 4.12
CA GLU A 9 -4.54 -0.56 4.12
C GLU A 9 -4.71 -1.57 2.98
N ASP A 10 -5.91 -2.15 2.83
CA ASP A 10 -6.21 -3.12 1.78
C ASP A 10 -6.09 -2.48 0.39
N THR A 11 -6.45 -1.21 0.28
CA THR A 11 -6.28 -0.41 -0.95
C THR A 11 -4.81 -0.26 -1.33
N ILE A 12 -3.95 0.07 -0.36
CA ILE A 12 -2.49 0.17 -0.56
C ILE A 12 -1.94 -1.21 -0.97
N LEU A 13 -2.29 -2.28 -0.25
CA LEU A 13 -1.81 -3.64 -0.53
C LEU A 13 -2.23 -4.14 -1.90
N ALA A 14 -3.49 -3.88 -2.31
CA ALA A 14 -4.00 -4.24 -3.63
C ALA A 14 -3.21 -3.53 -4.74
N LYS A 15 -2.91 -2.24 -4.57
CA LYS A 15 -2.13 -1.46 -5.53
C LYS A 15 -0.67 -1.90 -5.60
N LEU A 16 -0.03 -2.20 -4.47
CA LEU A 16 1.31 -2.77 -4.43
C LEU A 16 1.36 -4.14 -5.13
N ARG A 17 0.35 -4.98 -4.89
CA ARG A 17 0.22 -6.28 -5.56
C ARG A 17 0.04 -6.13 -7.06
N TRP A 18 -0.80 -5.20 -7.52
CA TRP A 18 -0.94 -4.92 -8.95
C TRP A 18 0.31 -4.31 -9.56
N ALA A 19 1.00 -3.42 -8.87
CA ALA A 19 2.29 -2.90 -9.33
C ALA A 19 3.27 -4.05 -9.60
N LYS A 20 3.33 -5.05 -8.71
CA LYS A 20 4.13 -6.26 -8.90
C LYS A 20 3.64 -7.11 -10.09
N LEU A 21 2.34 -7.40 -10.17
CA LEU A 21 1.76 -8.26 -11.21
C LEU A 21 1.85 -7.64 -12.62
N SER A 22 1.78 -6.32 -12.72
CA SER A 22 1.93 -5.58 -13.98
C SER A 22 3.39 -5.33 -14.38
N GLY A 23 4.36 -6.00 -13.75
CA GLY A 23 5.78 -5.89 -14.10
C GLY A 23 6.49 -4.65 -13.56
N GLY A 24 6.00 -4.07 -12.45
CA GLY A 24 6.59 -2.88 -11.84
C GLY A 24 5.93 -1.57 -12.27
N SER A 25 4.62 -1.57 -12.49
CA SER A 25 3.89 -0.37 -12.91
C SER A 25 4.05 0.77 -11.88
N GLU A 26 4.86 1.77 -12.23
CA GLU A 26 5.10 2.94 -11.39
C GLU A 26 3.82 3.73 -11.11
N LYS A 27 2.85 3.71 -12.01
CA LYS A 27 1.55 4.39 -11.80
C LYS A 27 0.82 3.80 -10.60
N GLN A 28 0.73 2.47 -10.51
CA GLN A 28 0.07 1.78 -9.40
C GLN A 28 0.83 1.97 -8.09
N PHE A 29 2.15 1.96 -8.15
CA PHE A 29 3.01 2.23 -7.01
C PHE A 29 2.82 3.66 -6.47
N ARG A 30 2.86 4.68 -7.35
CA ARG A 30 2.63 6.09 -6.96
C ARG A 30 1.24 6.32 -6.41
N ASP A 31 0.25 5.60 -6.92
CA ASP A 31 -1.11 5.67 -6.38
C ASP A 31 -1.17 5.09 -4.97
N ALA A 32 -0.55 3.93 -4.73
CA ALA A 32 -0.39 3.37 -3.38
C ALA A 32 0.35 4.33 -2.43
N LEU A 33 1.43 4.96 -2.93
CA LEU A 33 2.21 5.96 -2.20
C LEU A 33 1.34 7.15 -1.78
N ARG A 34 0.52 7.68 -2.70
CA ARG A 34 -0.34 8.83 -2.41
C ARG A 34 -1.43 8.49 -1.38
N VAL A 35 -2.03 7.31 -1.49
CA VAL A 35 -3.00 6.82 -0.49
C VAL A 35 -2.32 6.66 0.86
N TYR A 36 -1.10 6.11 0.88
CA TYR A 36 -0.31 5.98 2.10
C TYR A 36 -0.03 7.32 2.76
N GLU A 37 0.43 8.33 2.01
CA GLU A 37 0.70 9.68 2.54
C GLU A 37 -0.56 10.33 3.13
N VAL A 38 -1.69 10.24 2.43
CA VAL A 38 -2.95 10.87 2.87
C VAL A 38 -3.54 10.17 4.08
N GLN A 39 -3.45 8.84 4.13
CA GLN A 39 -4.07 8.04 5.20
C GLN A 39 -3.11 7.73 6.34
N HIS A 40 -1.82 8.04 6.21
CA HIS A 40 -0.74 7.71 7.14
C HIS A 40 -1.10 7.77 8.63
N PRO A 41 -1.70 8.87 9.16
CA PRO A 41 -2.01 8.96 10.59
C PRO A 41 -3.03 7.92 11.09
N ASN A 42 -3.82 7.32 10.19
CA ASN A 42 -4.87 6.34 10.52
C ASN A 42 -4.52 4.92 10.07
N LEU A 43 -3.34 4.69 9.46
CA LEU A 43 -2.98 3.37 8.92
C LEU A 43 -2.46 2.44 10.01
N ASP A 44 -2.92 1.20 9.97
CA ASP A 44 -2.27 0.11 10.70
C ASP A 44 -1.02 -0.38 9.94
N LEU A 45 0.13 0.16 10.34
CA LEU A 45 1.43 -0.21 9.78
C LEU A 45 1.82 -1.67 10.05
N VAL A 46 1.33 -2.26 11.15
CA VAL A 46 1.61 -3.67 11.49
C VAL A 46 0.85 -4.58 10.55
N TYR A 47 -0.44 -4.29 10.32
CA TYR A 47 -1.26 -5.00 9.33
C TYR A 47 -0.64 -4.89 7.93
N LEU A 48 -0.27 -3.68 7.50
CA LEU A 48 0.39 -3.46 6.21
C LEU A 48 1.68 -4.27 6.05
N GLN A 49 2.52 -4.29 7.09
CA GLN A 49 3.77 -5.05 7.05
C GLN A 49 3.53 -6.56 6.96
N GLN A 50 2.62 -7.10 7.78
CA GLN A 50 2.30 -8.52 7.78
C GLN A 50 1.76 -8.97 6.42
N TRP A 51 0.78 -8.24 5.88
CA TRP A 51 0.21 -8.57 4.57
C TRP A 51 1.17 -8.31 3.41
N ALA A 52 2.02 -7.29 3.49
CA ALA A 52 3.06 -7.09 2.48
C ALA A 52 4.02 -8.28 2.39
N LEU A 53 4.34 -8.92 3.52
CA LEU A 53 5.11 -10.17 3.56
C LEU A 53 4.33 -11.33 2.93
N GLN A 54 3.07 -11.53 3.34
CA GLN A 54 2.22 -12.61 2.81
C GLN A 54 1.99 -12.48 1.29
N LEU A 55 1.79 -11.27 0.78
CA LEU A 55 1.60 -10.98 -0.64
C LEU A 55 2.93 -10.92 -1.43
N SER A 56 4.07 -11.10 -0.75
CA SER A 56 5.41 -10.99 -1.35
C SER A 56 5.64 -9.65 -2.06
N VAL A 57 5.07 -8.56 -1.52
CA VAL A 57 5.27 -7.18 -1.95
C VAL A 57 6.06 -6.36 -0.93
N SER A 58 6.71 -7.03 0.03
CA SER A 58 7.52 -6.43 1.08
C SER A 58 8.61 -5.49 0.55
N TYR A 59 9.20 -5.78 -0.62
CA TYR A 59 10.17 -4.90 -1.28
C TYR A 59 9.53 -3.59 -1.75
N LEU A 60 8.31 -3.64 -2.31
CA LEU A 60 7.57 -2.44 -2.70
C LEU A 60 7.09 -1.68 -1.47
N TRP A 61 6.67 -2.37 -0.42
CA TRP A 61 6.31 -1.74 0.85
C TRP A 61 7.49 -1.00 1.48
N ALA A 62 8.68 -1.61 1.49
CA ALA A 62 9.89 -0.96 1.98
C ALA A 62 10.27 0.27 1.14
N ARG A 63 10.19 0.15 -0.19
CA ARG A 63 10.40 1.26 -1.12
C ARG A 63 9.39 2.39 -0.88
N LEU A 64 8.11 2.06 -0.76
CA LEU A 64 7.03 3.01 -0.52
C LEU A 64 7.26 3.80 0.75
N ARG A 65 7.61 3.15 1.86
CA ARG A 65 7.93 3.85 3.12
C ARG A 65 9.15 4.75 3.03
N ASN A 66 10.11 4.42 2.17
CA ASN A 66 11.30 5.25 1.97
C ASN A 66 11.01 6.47 1.08
N GLU A 67 10.14 6.33 0.08
CA GLU A 67 9.72 7.42 -0.81
C GLU A 67 8.61 8.29 -0.21
N ALA A 68 7.84 7.78 0.75
CA ALA A 68 6.72 8.51 1.34
C ALA A 68 7.19 9.74 2.10
N GLN A 69 6.66 10.90 1.72
CA GLN A 69 6.87 12.14 2.44
C GLN A 69 5.69 12.37 3.37
N ILE A 70 5.81 11.86 4.60
CA ILE A 70 4.82 12.07 5.65
C ILE A 70 5.06 13.48 6.20
N VAL A 71 4.14 14.39 5.91
CA VAL A 71 4.15 15.79 6.39
C VAL A 71 3.41 15.90 7.71
#